data_AF-A0A434ATL8-F1
#
_entry.id   AF-A0A434ATL8-F1
#
_cell.length_a   1.000
_cell.length_b   1.000
_cell.length_c   1.000
_cell.angle_alpha   90.00
_cell.angle_beta   90.00
_cell.angle_gamma   90.00
#
_symmetry.space_group_name_H-M   'P 1'
#
loop_
_entity.id
_entity.type
_entity.pdbx_description
1 polymer ?
#
loop_
_entity_poly.entity_id
_entity_poly.type
_entity_poly.pdbx_seq_one_letter_code
_entity_poly.pdbx_strand_id
1 'polypeptide(L)'
;MIETLLLAPLAGIYIIYKMWLGSGALFTISENIYIYLIITGIATTLPLYWFQKEHNEFSYRLLSFMQYLDLSLMLLIGIFVYGETFHHEQAIAFSLIWFALILYSISMIRKTKSIKKKVA
;
A
#
# COMPACT_ATOMS: atom_id res chain seq x y z
N MET A 1 -8.91 -4.24 -11.36
CA MET A 1 -9.06 -5.71 -11.37
C MET A 1 -9.35 -6.29 -12.76
N ILE A 2 -10.08 -5.60 -13.66
CA ILE A 2 -10.31 -6.08 -15.03
C ILE A 2 -9.00 -6.34 -15.79
N GLU A 3 -8.00 -5.47 -15.62
CA GLU A 3 -6.69 -5.60 -16.27
C GLU A 3 -5.91 -6.82 -15.76
N THR A 4 -5.95 -7.06 -14.44
CA THR A 4 -5.30 -8.22 -13.81
C THR A 4 -5.94 -9.54 -14.25
N LEU A 5 -7.26 -9.56 -14.43
CA LEU A 5 -8.00 -10.73 -14.93
C LEU A 5 -7.64 -11.04 -16.38
N LEU A 6 -7.33 -10.01 -17.18
CA LEU A 6 -6.90 -10.13 -18.57
C LEU A 6 -5.49 -10.73 -18.70
N LEU A 7 -4.61 -10.42 -17.75
CA LEU A 7 -3.25 -10.96 -17.65
C LEU A 7 -3.20 -12.36 -17.01
N ALA A 8 -4.21 -12.75 -16.23
CA ALA A 8 -4.30 -14.06 -15.58
C ALA A 8 -4.12 -15.27 -16.51
N PRO A 9 -4.76 -15.35 -17.70
CA PRO A 9 -4.54 -16.49 -18.61
C PRO A 9 -3.09 -16.53 -19.14
N LEU A 10 -2.47 -15.37 -19.39
CA LEU A 10 -1.08 -15.31 -19.84
C LEU A 10 -0.12 -15.79 -18.74
N ALA A 11 -0.37 -15.39 -17.49
CA ALA A 11 0.36 -15.87 -16.32
C ALA A 11 0.20 -17.40 -16.15
N GLY A 12 -1.01 -17.94 -16.38
CA GLY A 12 -1.27 -19.39 -16.34
C GLY A 12 -0.44 -20.17 -17.36
N ILE A 13 -0.36 -19.68 -18.60
CA ILE A 13 0.49 -20.28 -19.64
C ILE A 13 1.97 -20.28 -19.23
N TYR A 14 2.46 -19.16 -18.67
CA TYR A 14 3.84 -19.05 -18.20
C TYR A 14 4.16 -20.04 -17.06
N ILE A 15 3.24 -20.21 -16.12
CA ILE A 15 3.38 -21.17 -15.02
C ILE A 15 3.46 -22.60 -15.56
N ILE A 16 2.58 -22.97 -16.49
CA ILE A 16 2.61 -24.30 -17.13
C ILE A 16 3.94 -24.49 -17.86
N TYR A 17 4.39 -23.50 -18.64
CA TYR A 17 5.68 -23.54 -19.33
C TYR A 17 6.85 -23.78 -18.36
N LYS A 18 6.90 -23.06 -17.23
CA LYS A 18 7.94 -23.25 -16.20
C LYS A 18 7.86 -24.61 -15.50
N MET A 19 6.66 -25.15 -15.32
CA MET A 19 6.43 -26.48 -14.78
C MET A 19 6.94 -27.57 -15.74
N TRP A 20 6.75 -27.41 -17.05
CA TRP A 20 7.31 -28.30 -18.07
C TRP A 20 8.85 -28.28 -18.11
N LEU A 21 9.48 -27.12 -17.83
CA LEU A 21 10.94 -27.01 -17.73
C LEU A 21 11.52 -27.59 -16.41
N GLY A 22 10.69 -28.14 -15.51
CA GLY A 22 11.15 -28.67 -14.22
C GLY A 22 11.66 -27.60 -13.24
N SER A 23 11.51 -26.32 -13.57
CA SER A 23 11.87 -25.17 -12.72
C SER A 23 10.64 -24.43 -12.20
N GLY A 24 9.51 -25.15 -12.13
CA GLY A 24 8.26 -24.65 -11.60
C GLY A 24 8.35 -24.46 -10.09
N ALA A 25 7.97 -23.28 -9.59
CA ALA A 25 7.83 -23.04 -8.15
C ALA A 25 6.58 -23.73 -7.57
N LEU A 26 5.61 -24.09 -8.41
CA LEU A 26 4.45 -24.87 -8.00
C LEU A 26 4.87 -26.31 -7.67
N PHE A 27 4.66 -26.67 -6.41
CA PHE A 27 4.94 -27.94 -5.72
C PHE A 27 6.39 -28.18 -5.32
N THR A 28 7.28 -27.22 -5.58
CA THR A 28 8.72 -27.32 -5.27
C THR A 28 9.13 -26.46 -4.06
N ILE A 29 8.32 -25.46 -3.71
CA ILE A 29 8.58 -24.56 -2.57
C ILE A 29 8.11 -25.16 -1.24
N SER A 30 8.68 -24.72 -0.13
CA SER A 30 8.33 -25.18 1.22
C SER A 30 6.86 -24.90 1.57
N GLU A 31 6.22 -25.81 2.32
CA GLU A 31 4.83 -25.69 2.81
C GLU A 31 4.56 -24.35 3.52
N ASN A 32 5.55 -23.82 4.23
CA ASN A 32 5.44 -22.52 4.92
C ASN A 32 5.24 -21.36 3.95
N ILE A 33 5.87 -21.41 2.77
CA ILE A 33 5.77 -20.34 1.77
C ILE A 33 4.36 -20.28 1.18
N TYR A 34 3.69 -21.43 1.02
CA TYR A 34 2.28 -21.46 0.62
C TYR A 34 1.37 -20.78 1.62
N ILE A 35 1.59 -21.06 2.91
CA ILE A 35 0.82 -20.43 3.99
C ILE A 35 1.04 -18.93 3.97
N TYR A 36 2.29 -18.47 3.86
CA TYR A 36 2.60 -17.04 3.75
C TYR A 36 1.96 -16.40 2.51
N LEU A 37 2.01 -17.04 1.34
CA LEU A 37 1.40 -16.53 0.10
C LEU A 37 -0.13 -16.35 0.22
N ILE A 38 -0.81 -17.31 0.86
CA ILE A 38 -2.26 -17.23 1.09
C ILE A 38 -2.56 -16.10 2.06
N ILE A 39 -1.83 -16.01 3.18
CA ILE A 39 -2.03 -14.98 4.19
C ILE A 39 -1.78 -13.59 3.60
N THR A 40 -0.71 -13.40 2.82
CA THR A 40 -0.41 -12.10 2.20
C THR A 40 -1.51 -11.68 1.22
N GLY A 41 -2.02 -12.62 0.42
CA GLY A 41 -3.12 -12.34 -0.50
C GLY A 41 -4.41 -11.90 0.21
N ILE A 42 -4.75 -12.58 1.30
CA ILE A 42 -5.91 -12.24 2.15
C ILE A 42 -5.70 -10.89 2.83
N ALA A 43 -4.52 -10.68 3.44
CA ALA A 43 -4.17 -9.47 4.17
C ALA A 43 -4.17 -8.22 3.28
N THR A 44 -3.80 -8.33 2.00
CA THR A 44 -3.85 -7.19 1.06
C THR A 44 -5.24 -6.96 0.47
N THR A 45 -5.98 -8.03 0.18
CA THR A 45 -7.29 -7.90 -0.48
C THR A 45 -8.39 -7.42 0.48
N LEU A 46 -8.33 -7.80 1.76
CA LEU A 46 -9.33 -7.41 2.77
C LEU A 46 -9.44 -5.89 2.98
N PRO A 47 -8.34 -5.16 3.27
CA PRO A 47 -8.38 -3.71 3.40
C PRO A 47 -8.88 -3.05 2.12
N LEU A 48 -8.36 -3.46 0.96
CA LEU A 48 -8.76 -2.90 -0.33
C LEU A 48 -10.25 -3.11 -0.63
N TYR A 49 -10.81 -4.26 -0.26
CA TYR A 49 -12.23 -4.55 -0.41
C TYR A 49 -13.09 -3.69 0.52
N TRP A 50 -12.68 -3.52 1.78
CA TRP A 50 -13.37 -2.62 2.71
C TRP A 50 -13.31 -1.15 2.28
N PHE A 51 -12.15 -0.67 1.81
CA PHE A 51 -12.02 0.67 1.24
C PHE A 51 -12.89 0.90 -0.01
N GLN A 52 -13.05 -0.11 -0.86
CA GLN A 52 -13.90 -0.02 -2.05
C GLN A 52 -15.39 -0.05 -1.71
N LYS A 53 -15.79 -0.70 -0.62
CA LYS A 53 -17.21 -0.84 -0.24
C LYS A 53 -17.81 0.47 0.29
N GLU A 54 -16.99 1.37 0.85
CA GLU A 54 -17.40 2.68 1.34
C GLU A 54 -17.45 3.73 0.21
N HIS A 55 -18.36 3.50 -0.74
CA HIS A 55 -18.48 4.30 -1.95
C HIS A 55 -19.25 5.62 -1.81
N ASN A 56 -19.59 6.07 -0.59
CA ASN A 56 -20.48 7.22 -0.44
C ASN A 56 -19.82 8.57 -0.09
N GLU A 57 -19.00 8.75 0.96
CA GLU A 57 -18.50 10.12 1.26
C GLU A 57 -17.15 10.19 1.99
N PHE A 58 -16.30 9.16 1.87
CA PHE A 58 -14.94 9.28 2.39
C PHE A 58 -14.17 10.29 1.54
N SER A 59 -14.13 11.52 2.04
CA SER A 59 -13.38 12.61 1.45
C SER A 59 -11.97 12.12 1.15
N TYR A 60 -11.56 12.19 -0.12
CA TYR A 60 -10.24 11.85 -0.66
C TYR A 60 -9.04 12.27 0.25
N ARG A 61 -9.27 13.23 1.15
CA ARG A 61 -8.38 13.64 2.26
C ARG A 61 -7.93 12.51 3.19
N LEU A 62 -8.81 11.61 3.61
CA LEU A 62 -8.44 10.52 4.53
C LEU A 62 -7.58 9.47 3.85
N LEU A 63 -7.78 9.26 2.54
CA LEU A 63 -7.05 8.26 1.77
C LEU A 63 -5.56 8.60 1.69
N SER A 64 -5.22 9.86 1.36
CA SER A 64 -3.82 10.31 1.32
C SER A 64 -3.14 10.28 2.70
N PHE A 65 -3.88 10.56 3.77
CA PHE A 65 -3.36 10.46 5.13
C PHE A 65 -3.05 9.01 5.53
N MET A 66 -3.94 8.07 5.18
CA MET A 66 -3.73 6.63 5.43
C MET A 66 -2.57 6.06 4.60
N GLN A 67 -2.39 6.50 3.35
CA GLN A 67 -1.25 6.10 2.52
C GLN A 67 0.10 6.63 3.06
N TYR A 68 0.10 7.79 3.73
CA TYR A 68 1.28 8.30 4.41
C TYR A 68 1.70 7.45 5.61
N LEU A 69 0.72 6.88 6.33
CA LEU A 69 0.99 5.95 7.42
C LEU A 69 1.58 4.64 6.89
N ASP A 70 1.08 4.13 5.77
CA ASP A 70 1.64 2.96 5.10
C ASP A 70 3.12 3.15 4.76
N LEU A 71 3.49 4.27 4.11
CA LEU A 71 4.88 4.61 3.80
C LEU A 71 5.77 4.67 5.06
N SER A 72 5.24 5.20 6.16
CA SER A 72 5.97 5.32 7.43
C SER A 72 6.13 3.97 8.12
N LEU A 73 5.12 3.11 8.08
CA LEU A 73 5.18 1.74 8.61
C LEU A 73 6.18 0.90 7.81
N MET A 74 6.19 1.02 6.48
CA MET A 74 7.14 0.31 5.64
C MET A 74 8.60 0.71 5.97
N LEU A 75 8.85 2.00 6.22
CA LEU A 75 10.16 2.46 6.70
C LEU A 75 10.52 1.87 8.08
N LEU A 76 9.57 1.88 9.03
CA LEU A 76 9.79 1.33 10.37
C LEU A 76 10.10 -0.17 10.30
N ILE A 77 9.38 -0.93 9.48
CA ILE A 77 9.64 -2.36 9.25
C ILE A 77 11.00 -2.55 8.59
N GLY A 78 11.37 -1.72 7.61
CA GLY A 78 12.71 -1.70 6.99
C GLY A 78 13.84 -1.60 8.02
N ILE A 79 13.73 -0.64 8.94
CA ILE A 79 14.77 -0.38 9.94
C ILE A 79 14.76 -1.43 11.06
N PHE A 80 13.58 -1.72 11.65
CA PHE A 80 13.48 -2.55 12.85
C PHE A 80 13.43 -4.05 12.57
N VAL A 81 12.82 -4.47 11.46
CA VAL A 81 12.64 -5.89 11.12
C VAL A 81 13.69 -6.36 10.13
N TYR A 82 13.90 -5.61 9.05
CA TYR A 82 14.87 -5.99 8.02
C TYR A 82 16.30 -5.51 8.32
N GLY A 83 16.48 -4.62 9.31
CA GLY A 83 17.79 -4.12 9.72
C GLY A 83 18.44 -3.21 8.67
N GLU A 84 17.67 -2.62 7.76
CA GLU A 84 18.22 -1.74 6.74
C GLU A 84 18.82 -0.48 7.37
N THR A 85 20.02 -0.12 6.91
CA THR A 85 20.70 1.10 7.35
C THR A 85 19.95 2.31 6.84
N PHE A 86 19.34 3.05 7.76
CA PHE A 86 18.66 4.31 7.46
C PHE A 86 19.67 5.36 7.00
N HIS A 87 19.72 5.59 5.69
CA HIS A 87 20.63 6.55 5.08
C HIS A 87 20.09 7.97 5.19
N HIS A 88 20.99 8.96 5.23
CA HIS A 88 20.63 10.37 5.37
C HIS A 88 19.68 10.84 4.25
N GLU A 89 19.81 10.28 3.05
CA GLU A 89 18.96 10.59 1.90
C GLU A 89 17.49 10.20 2.15
N GLN A 90 17.27 9.03 2.75
CA GLN A 90 15.93 8.54 3.11
C GLN A 90 15.32 9.38 4.22
N ALA A 91 16.13 9.86 5.18
CA ALA A 91 15.71 10.77 6.23
C ALA A 91 15.24 12.12 5.70
N ILE A 92 15.97 12.68 4.73
CA ILE A 92 15.62 13.94 4.06
C ILE A 92 14.31 13.79 3.29
N ALA A 93 14.17 12.72 2.51
CA ALA A 93 12.94 12.42 1.77
C ALA A 93 11.73 12.27 2.70
N PHE A 94 11.89 11.51 3.80
CA PHE A 94 10.85 11.34 4.80
C PHE A 94 10.47 12.66 5.49
N SER A 95 11.45 13.49 5.83
CA SER A 95 11.21 14.80 6.45
C SER A 95 10.46 15.76 5.52
N LEU A 96 10.82 15.80 4.23
CA LEU A 96 10.13 16.60 3.20
C LEU A 96 8.65 16.20 3.06
N ILE A 97 8.41 14.89 3.01
CA ILE A 97 7.09 14.26 2.95
C ILE A 97 6.26 14.70 4.16
N TRP A 98 6.77 14.54 5.39
CA TRP A 98 6.07 14.97 6.60
C TRP A 98 5.87 16.48 6.70
N PHE A 99 6.83 17.27 6.24
CA PHE A 99 6.71 18.73 6.21
C PHE A 99 5.57 19.19 5.29
N ALA A 100 5.48 18.62 4.09
CA ALA A 100 4.37 18.87 3.16
C ALA A 100 3.03 18.48 3.77
N LEU A 101 2.96 17.34 4.47
CA LEU A 101 1.74 16.88 5.15
C LEU A 101 1.30 17.83 6.26
N ILE A 102 2.22 18.31 7.09
CA ILE A 102 1.96 19.28 8.16
C ILE A 102 1.42 20.58 7.56
N LEU A 103 2.08 21.12 6.52
CA LEU A 103 1.63 22.32 5.83
C LEU A 103 0.24 22.16 5.22
N TYR A 104 -0.01 21.03 4.55
CA TYR A 104 -1.32 20.71 4.00
C TYR A 104 -2.39 20.66 5.08
N SER A 105 -2.12 19.97 6.19
CA SER A 105 -3.02 19.83 7.34
C SER A 105 -3.36 21.21 7.96
N ILE A 106 -2.36 22.06 8.18
CA ILE A 106 -2.56 23.42 8.71
C ILE A 106 -3.40 24.28 7.74
N SER A 107 -3.07 24.25 6.45
CA SER A 107 -3.80 25.00 5.41
C SER A 107 -5.28 24.60 5.36
N MET A 108 -5.53 23.29 5.47
CA MET A 108 -6.86 22.70 5.55
C MET A 108 -7.67 23.18 6.76
N ILE A 109 -7.08 23.15 7.96
CA ILE A 109 -7.75 23.62 9.18
C ILE A 109 -8.11 25.11 9.08
N ARG A 110 -7.22 25.92 8.48
CA ARG A 110 -7.46 27.35 8.24
C ARG A 110 -8.59 27.59 7.22
N LYS A 111 -8.65 26.82 6.13
CA LYS A 111 -9.70 26.93 5.09
C LYS A 111 -11.09 26.61 5.65
N THR A 112 -11.20 25.59 6.50
CA THR A 112 -12.45 25.21 7.18
C THR A 112 -12.96 26.30 8.14
N LYS A 113 -12.06 27.01 8.84
CA LYS A 113 -12.43 28.16 9.69
C LYS A 113 -12.94 29.37 8.88
N SER A 114 -12.39 29.61 7.69
CA SER A 114 -12.81 30.73 6.83
C SER A 114 -14.23 30.56 6.25
N ILE A 115 -14.63 29.32 5.95
CA ILE A 115 -15.95 29.03 5.39
C ILE A 115 -17.05 29.22 6.45
N LYS A 116 -16.81 28.81 7.70
CA LYS A 116 -17.74 29.03 8.82
C LYS A 116 -17.98 30.51 9.13
N LYS A 117 -17.01 31.40 8.88
CA LYS A 117 -17.12 32.84 9.14
C LYS A 117 -17.86 33.63 8.05
N LYS A 118 -18.13 33.02 6.89
CA LYS A 118 -18.87 33.64 5.78
C LYS A 118 -20.36 33.22 5.74
N VAL A 119 -20.75 32.29 6.61
CA VAL A 119 -22.11 31.71 6.71
C VAL A 119 -22.78 32.11 8.04
N ALA A 120 -22.07 32.81 8.93
CA ALA A 120 -22.58 33.35 10.19
C ALA A 120 -22.63 34.89 10.13
#